data_AF-A0A7S9PZW6-F1
#
_entry.id   AF-A0A7S9PZW6-F1
#
_cell.length_a   1.000
_cell.length_b   1.000
_cell.length_c   1.000
_cell.angle_alpha   90.00
_cell.angle_beta   90.00
_cell.angle_gamma   90.00
#
_symmetry.space_group_name_H-M   'P 1'
#
loop_
_entity.id
_entity.type
_entity.pdbx_description
1 polymer ?
#
loop_
_entity_poly.entity_id
_entity_poly.type
_entity_poly.pdbx_seq_one_letter_code
_entity_poly.pdbx_strand_id
1 'polypeptide(L)'
;MTGLIQFLTKIQTFELRLINKTELKSTIKEAPNKPAYSLAHETHYYDSFTYKSEIRLLKDMALIDLLSLNDVSLKRELEQLKKLKERFKLIWTNFHQHYGELKAEYPGNFIFSIQLNYLFIVNNLQSDYKDIYIGDEFVESLHDTLKIRDKFLSELISEVDEILNPRETFEEWMAKQKNPQQTDEATAEQPPKIPYNPDAGRPKFNHQYVDDFLQLIRTYFSEEHFNQLAALIKADEQPASQLIFNGNSNKLADAFKQLYEANLIVGCNKAELEKWILKHFLYSNGDKVNEYSEGWLSAIISSDTKVCKSPILEVRIKDKVPFLVPTVRNKKNSKY
;
A
#
# COMPACT_ATOMS: atom_id res chain seq x y z
N MET A 1 28.61 -11.01 -6.12
CA MET A 1 27.62 -10.27 -5.32
C MET A 1 28.14 -8.90 -4.93
N THR A 2 28.57 -8.09 -5.90
CA THR A 2 29.03 -6.72 -5.62
C THR A 2 27.87 -5.74 -5.63
N GLY A 3 26.90 -5.95 -6.52
CA GLY A 3 25.68 -5.15 -6.66
C GLY A 3 24.72 -5.31 -5.49
N LEU A 4 24.49 -6.54 -5.03
CA LEU A 4 23.62 -6.79 -3.86
C LEU A 4 24.15 -6.09 -2.60
N ILE A 5 25.45 -6.21 -2.33
CA ILE A 5 26.09 -5.54 -1.18
C ILE A 5 25.97 -4.02 -1.30
N GLN A 6 26.25 -3.46 -2.49
CA GLN A 6 26.15 -2.01 -2.71
C GLN A 6 24.71 -1.50 -2.53
N PHE A 7 23.73 -2.20 -3.09
CA PHE A 7 22.31 -1.87 -2.93
C PHE A 7 21.90 -1.90 -1.45
N LEU A 8 22.17 -3.03 -0.76
CA LEU A 8 21.82 -3.20 0.64
C LEU A 8 22.51 -2.18 1.55
N THR A 9 23.76 -1.85 1.27
CA THR A 9 24.50 -0.81 1.99
C THR A 9 23.84 0.55 1.77
N LYS A 10 23.52 0.91 0.53
CA LYS A 10 22.94 2.20 0.18
C LYS A 10 21.55 2.41 0.82
N ILE A 11 20.69 1.41 0.79
CA ILE A 11 19.33 1.53 1.36
C ILE A 11 19.32 1.49 2.90
N GLN A 12 20.37 0.97 3.53
CA GLN A 12 20.48 0.89 4.99
C GLN A 12 21.34 2.00 5.61
N THR A 13 21.97 2.84 4.79
CA THR A 13 22.87 3.90 5.26
C THR A 13 22.27 5.27 5.00
N PHE A 14 22.25 6.11 6.03
CA PHE A 14 21.85 7.50 5.99
C PHE A 14 23.06 8.39 6.25
N GLU A 15 23.39 9.25 5.27
CA GLU A 15 24.52 10.17 5.38
C GLU A 15 24.04 11.54 5.86
N LEU A 16 24.01 11.77 7.17
CA LEU A 16 23.57 13.08 7.67
C LEU A 16 24.63 14.14 7.35
N ARG A 17 24.24 15.21 6.65
CA ARG A 17 25.11 16.38 6.46
C ARG A 17 24.79 17.43 7.50
N LEU A 18 25.84 17.99 8.12
CA LEU A 18 25.71 19.17 8.98
C LEU A 18 25.79 20.42 8.11
N ILE A 19 24.74 21.23 8.16
CA ILE A 19 24.68 22.54 7.52
C ILE A 19 24.43 23.61 8.58
N ASN A 20 24.84 24.85 8.31
CA ASN A 20 24.47 25.97 9.17
C ASN A 20 23.16 26.58 8.66
N LYS A 21 22.15 26.68 9.53
CA LYS A 21 20.90 27.38 9.23
C LYS A 21 20.76 28.63 10.10
N THR A 22 20.34 29.72 9.47
CA THR A 22 19.83 30.91 10.14
C THR A 22 18.42 30.63 10.64
N GLU A 23 18.20 30.80 11.95
CA GLU A 23 16.88 30.69 12.58
C GLU A 23 15.95 31.78 11.99
N LEU A 24 14.81 31.43 11.40
CA LEU A 24 13.77 32.39 11.03
C LEU A 24 13.04 32.84 12.30
N LYS A 25 13.62 33.78 13.05
CA LYS A 25 12.89 34.52 14.09
C LYS A 25 12.27 35.79 13.51
N SER A 26 11.06 36.09 13.94
CA SER A 26 10.36 37.35 13.68
C SER A 26 11.24 38.56 14.02
N THR A 27 11.56 39.34 12.99
CA THR A 27 11.92 40.78 12.91
C THR A 27 12.87 41.48 13.90
N ILE A 28 13.37 40.92 15.02
CA ILE A 28 14.09 41.78 16.01
C ILE A 28 15.45 41.27 16.54
N LYS A 29 15.95 40.06 16.23
CA LYS A 29 17.34 39.70 16.62
C LYS A 29 18.01 38.86 15.55
N GLU A 30 19.25 39.22 15.19
CA GLU A 30 20.13 38.37 14.40
C GLU A 30 20.20 36.99 15.07
N ALA A 31 19.75 35.98 14.34
CA ALA A 31 19.67 34.62 14.84
C ALA A 31 21.07 33.98 14.87
N PRO A 32 21.45 33.29 15.95
CA PRO A 32 22.65 32.49 15.93
C PRO A 32 22.52 31.39 14.87
N ASN A 33 23.53 31.24 14.00
CA ASN A 33 23.65 30.11 13.10
C ASN A 33 23.71 28.83 13.95
N LYS A 34 22.68 27.99 13.86
CA LYS A 34 22.68 26.68 14.51
C LYS A 34 23.06 25.58 13.50
N PRO A 35 23.87 24.59 13.91
CA PRO A 35 24.07 23.40 13.09
C PRO A 35 22.74 22.67 12.95
N ALA A 36 22.44 22.21 11.74
CA ALA A 36 21.23 21.49 11.40
C ALA A 36 21.56 20.25 10.56
N TYR A 37 20.77 19.19 10.71
CA TYR A 37 20.86 18.05 9.81
C TYR A 37 20.21 18.33 8.46
N SER A 38 20.82 17.80 7.41
CA SER A 38 20.27 17.82 6.06
C SER A 38 20.44 16.49 5.35
N LEU A 39 19.36 16.07 4.69
CA LEU A 39 19.30 14.96 3.74
C LEU A 39 18.91 15.44 2.34
N ALA A 40 19.00 16.74 2.07
CA ALA A 40 18.54 17.34 0.82
C ALA A 40 19.26 16.81 -0.44
N HIS A 41 20.47 16.26 -0.27
CA HIS A 41 21.25 15.61 -1.32
C HIS A 41 20.74 14.21 -1.70
N GLU A 42 19.83 13.62 -0.91
CA GLU A 42 19.12 12.38 -1.23
C GLU A 42 17.71 12.65 -1.79
N THR A 43 17.29 13.91 -1.90
CA THR A 43 15.90 14.29 -2.19
C THR A 43 15.77 15.41 -3.25
N HIS A 44 14.53 15.82 -3.55
CA HIS A 44 14.14 16.73 -4.64
C HIS A 44 14.75 18.14 -4.60
N TYR A 45 15.43 18.51 -3.52
CA TYR A 45 15.99 19.86 -3.34
C TYR A 45 17.35 20.07 -4.01
N TYR A 46 18.15 19.01 -4.18
CA TYR A 46 19.44 19.07 -4.87
C TYR A 46 19.62 17.84 -5.76
N ASP A 47 19.27 17.97 -7.04
CA ASP A 47 19.61 17.01 -8.11
C ASP A 47 19.06 15.57 -7.94
N SER A 48 17.80 15.45 -7.49
CA SER A 48 17.11 14.18 -7.19
C SER A 48 17.03 13.12 -8.28
N PHE A 49 17.28 13.48 -9.53
CA PHE A 49 17.32 12.47 -10.59
C PHE A 49 18.46 11.48 -10.34
N THR A 50 19.56 11.95 -9.72
CA THR A 50 20.76 11.16 -9.49
C THR A 50 20.54 10.11 -8.40
N TYR A 51 20.03 10.48 -7.21
CA TYR A 51 19.88 9.52 -6.10
C TYR A 51 18.87 8.40 -6.39
N LYS A 52 17.67 8.76 -6.89
CA LYS A 52 16.65 7.76 -7.23
C LYS A 52 17.10 6.84 -8.36
N SER A 53 17.79 7.38 -9.36
CA SER A 53 18.30 6.58 -10.47
C SER A 53 19.49 5.71 -10.04
N GLU A 54 20.36 6.20 -9.16
CA GLU A 54 21.42 5.42 -8.54
C GLU A 54 20.86 4.20 -7.80
N ILE A 55 19.87 4.38 -6.91
CA ILE A 55 19.25 3.26 -6.19
C ILE A 55 18.60 2.28 -7.17
N ARG A 56 17.93 2.76 -8.23
CA ARG A 56 17.37 1.88 -9.27
C ARG A 56 18.45 1.02 -9.92
N LEU A 57 19.55 1.63 -10.36
CA LEU A 57 20.65 0.90 -10.99
C LEU A 57 21.27 -0.12 -10.04
N LEU A 58 21.46 0.25 -8.76
CA LEU A 58 21.93 -0.69 -7.74
C LEU A 58 20.94 -1.84 -7.51
N LYS A 59 19.63 -1.58 -7.52
CA LYS A 59 18.59 -2.61 -7.44
C LYS A 59 18.68 -3.59 -8.61
N ASP A 60 18.86 -3.07 -9.83
CA ASP A 60 18.99 -3.91 -11.03
C ASP A 60 20.27 -4.76 -10.99
N MET A 61 21.39 -4.20 -10.51
CA MET A 61 22.62 -4.97 -10.28
C MET A 61 22.45 -6.03 -9.18
N ALA A 62 21.73 -5.71 -8.11
CA ALA A 62 21.41 -6.64 -7.05
C ALA A 62 20.55 -7.80 -7.56
N LEU A 63 19.58 -7.53 -8.44
CA LEU A 63 18.78 -8.57 -9.08
C LEU A 63 19.64 -9.52 -9.92
N ILE A 64 20.57 -8.99 -10.73
CA ILE A 64 21.50 -9.81 -11.52
C ILE A 64 22.34 -10.71 -10.61
N ASP A 65 22.86 -10.17 -9.51
CA ASP A 65 23.59 -10.95 -8.52
C ASP A 65 22.72 -12.07 -7.92
N LEU A 66 21.46 -11.79 -7.58
CA LEU A 66 20.54 -12.77 -7.01
C LEU A 66 20.13 -13.85 -8.02
N LEU A 67 19.93 -13.48 -9.29
CA LEU A 67 19.62 -14.42 -10.38
C LEU A 67 20.75 -15.43 -10.65
N SER A 68 21.98 -15.12 -10.24
CA SER A 68 23.11 -16.05 -10.37
C SER A 68 23.14 -17.14 -9.29
N LEU A 69 22.28 -17.04 -8.28
CA LEU A 69 22.20 -17.99 -7.17
C LEU A 69 21.33 -19.21 -7.54
N ASN A 70 21.58 -20.33 -6.87
CA ASN A 70 20.65 -21.46 -6.89
C ASN A 70 19.42 -21.19 -6.00
N ASP A 71 18.34 -21.95 -6.21
CA ASP A 71 17.06 -21.77 -5.50
C ASP A 71 17.17 -21.75 -3.98
N VAL A 72 18.05 -22.59 -3.41
CA VAL A 72 18.23 -22.67 -1.95
C VAL A 72 18.85 -21.39 -1.41
N SER A 73 19.92 -20.93 -2.05
CA SER A 73 20.58 -19.67 -1.71
C SER A 73 19.65 -18.48 -1.96
N LEU A 74 18.94 -18.47 -3.08
CA LEU A 74 18.00 -17.40 -3.43
C LEU A 74 16.85 -17.29 -2.43
N LYS A 75 16.25 -18.41 -2.00
CA LYS A 75 15.24 -18.44 -0.92
C LYS A 75 15.80 -17.88 0.38
N ARG A 76 17.02 -18.26 0.75
CA ARG A 76 17.67 -17.75 1.96
C ARG A 76 17.89 -16.24 1.89
N GLU A 77 18.37 -15.72 0.76
CA GLU A 77 18.56 -14.28 0.56
C GLU A 77 17.22 -13.53 0.57
N LEU A 78 16.18 -14.07 -0.07
CA LEU A 78 14.82 -13.51 -0.04
C LEU A 78 14.31 -13.33 1.41
N GLU A 79 14.53 -14.33 2.28
CA GLU A 79 14.15 -14.22 3.70
C GLU A 79 14.94 -13.13 4.44
N GLN A 80 16.21 -12.86 4.08
CA GLN A 80 16.95 -11.72 4.64
C GLN A 80 16.40 -10.38 4.13
N LEU A 81 16.03 -10.30 2.85
CA LEU A 81 15.39 -9.10 2.30
C LEU A 81 14.05 -8.80 2.99
N LYS A 82 13.23 -9.84 3.24
CA LYS A 82 11.98 -9.71 4.01
C LYS A 82 12.21 -9.22 5.44
N LYS A 83 13.24 -9.71 6.14
CA LYS A 83 13.61 -9.18 7.47
C LYS A 83 14.00 -7.70 7.42
N LEU A 84 14.72 -7.27 6.38
CA LEU A 84 15.03 -5.85 6.19
C LEU A 84 13.74 -5.05 5.93
N LYS A 85 12.80 -5.58 5.16
CA LYS A 85 11.49 -4.96 4.92
C LYS A 85 10.68 -4.77 6.22
N GLU A 86 10.76 -5.69 7.17
CA GLU A 86 10.15 -5.51 8.50
C GLU A 86 10.78 -4.33 9.27
N ARG A 87 12.09 -4.07 9.12
CA ARG A 87 12.71 -2.87 9.70
C ARG A 87 12.15 -1.59 9.09
N PHE A 88 11.88 -1.58 7.78
CA PHE A 88 11.20 -0.47 7.10
C PHE A 88 9.77 -0.24 7.62
N LYS A 89 9.03 -1.31 7.92
CA LYS A 89 7.71 -1.18 8.56
C LYS A 89 7.80 -0.57 9.97
N LEU A 90 8.80 -0.98 10.74
CA LEU A 90 9.01 -0.45 12.08
C LEU A 90 9.41 1.03 12.08
N ILE A 91 10.34 1.44 11.22
CA ILE A 91 10.70 2.87 11.11
C ILE A 91 9.52 3.71 10.64
N TRP A 92 8.68 3.20 9.73
CA TRP A 92 7.46 3.92 9.34
C TRP A 92 6.50 4.10 10.51
N THR A 93 6.30 3.06 11.31
CA THR A 93 5.45 3.15 12.50
C THR A 93 5.97 4.22 13.46
N ASN A 94 7.26 4.17 13.77
CA ASN A 94 7.90 5.14 14.66
C ASN A 94 7.87 6.56 14.08
N PHE A 95 8.16 6.72 12.80
CA PHE A 95 8.14 8.01 12.11
C PHE A 95 6.78 8.68 12.21
N HIS A 96 5.70 7.96 11.87
CA HIS A 96 4.34 8.52 11.91
C HIS A 96 3.85 8.83 13.33
N GLN A 97 4.34 8.11 14.35
CA GLN A 97 4.02 8.43 15.76
C GLN A 97 4.61 9.77 16.22
N HIS A 98 5.76 10.17 15.65
CA HIS A 98 6.47 11.39 16.02
C HIS A 98 6.30 12.54 15.01
N TYR A 99 5.83 12.23 13.80
CA TYR A 99 5.54 13.18 12.75
C TYR A 99 4.36 14.09 13.12
N GLY A 100 4.44 15.37 12.76
CA GLY A 100 3.32 16.30 12.87
C GLY A 100 3.32 17.25 11.70
N GLU A 101 2.21 17.26 10.94
CA GLU A 101 2.04 18.19 9.84
C GLU A 101 2.20 19.64 10.32
N LEU A 102 2.90 20.46 9.52
CA LEU A 102 3.09 21.91 9.76
C LEU A 102 3.92 22.28 11.01
N LYS A 103 4.70 21.35 11.57
CA LYS A 103 5.71 21.67 12.59
C LYS A 103 6.95 22.30 11.95
N ALA A 104 7.25 23.55 12.31
CA ALA A 104 8.47 24.22 11.86
C ALA A 104 9.75 23.60 12.46
N GLU A 105 9.66 23.07 13.68
CA GLU A 105 10.77 22.48 14.43
C GLU A 105 10.32 21.20 15.15
N TYR A 106 11.23 20.22 15.17
CA TYR A 106 11.07 18.96 15.86
C TYR A 106 12.02 18.87 17.07
N PRO A 107 11.70 18.06 18.08
CA PRO A 107 12.60 17.84 19.22
C PRO A 107 14.01 17.42 18.77
N GLY A 108 15.07 17.94 19.38
CA GLY A 108 16.46 17.61 19.01
C GLY A 108 16.79 16.10 19.10
N ASN A 109 16.02 15.35 19.88
CA ASN A 109 16.11 13.89 19.97
C ASN A 109 15.21 13.14 18.96
N PHE A 110 14.65 13.81 17.96
CA PHE A 110 13.70 13.21 17.01
C PHE A 110 14.26 11.98 16.30
N ILE A 111 15.51 12.03 15.81
CA ILE A 111 16.18 10.90 15.12
C ILE A 111 16.26 9.66 16.02
N PHE A 112 16.50 9.85 17.32
CA PHE A 112 16.54 8.78 18.32
C PHE A 112 15.13 8.29 18.67
N SER A 113 14.15 9.19 18.75
CA SER A 113 12.75 8.87 19.05
C SER A 113 12.14 7.96 17.99
N ILE A 114 12.47 8.21 16.71
CA ILE A 114 12.04 7.32 15.61
C ILE A 114 12.90 6.05 15.51
N GLN A 115 13.95 5.92 16.33
CA GLN A 115 14.90 4.81 16.34
C GLN A 115 15.68 4.63 15.03
N LEU A 116 15.94 5.71 14.28
CA LEU A 116 16.63 5.62 12.99
C LEU A 116 18.02 4.99 13.14
N ASN A 117 18.76 5.37 14.18
CA ASN A 117 20.10 4.87 14.48
C ASN A 117 20.14 3.42 15.00
N TYR A 118 19.01 2.90 15.46
CA TYR A 118 18.90 1.50 15.87
C TYR A 118 18.55 0.60 14.69
N LEU A 119 17.71 1.09 13.77
CA LEU A 119 17.21 0.32 12.65
C LEU A 119 18.15 0.35 11.44
N PHE A 120 18.96 1.41 11.31
CA PHE A 120 19.81 1.70 10.16
C PHE A 120 21.18 2.25 10.57
N ILE A 121 22.10 2.22 9.62
CA ILE A 121 23.41 2.87 9.76
C ILE A 121 23.19 4.36 9.53
N VAL A 122 23.49 5.19 10.53
CA VAL A 122 23.35 6.63 10.44
C VAL A 122 24.70 7.28 10.65
N ASN A 123 25.29 7.75 9.56
CA ASN A 123 26.59 8.39 9.57
C ASN A 123 26.45 9.86 9.95
N ASN A 124 27.48 10.37 10.64
CA ASN A 124 27.57 11.74 11.19
C ASN A 124 26.50 12.12 12.22
N LEU A 125 25.71 11.15 12.71
CA LEU A 125 24.83 11.37 13.85
C LEU A 125 25.66 11.74 15.08
N GLN A 126 25.23 12.79 15.75
CA GLN A 126 25.84 13.29 16.98
C GLN A 126 24.99 12.84 18.16
N SER A 127 25.55 12.89 19.38
CA SER A 127 24.77 12.60 20.58
C SER A 127 23.57 13.55 20.72
N ASP A 128 22.49 13.04 21.30
CA ASP A 128 21.28 13.78 21.67
C ASP A 128 21.52 15.02 22.56
N TYR A 129 22.67 15.08 23.26
CA TYR A 129 23.11 16.25 24.02
C TYR A 129 23.64 17.42 23.17
N LYS A 130 23.86 17.26 21.86
CA LYS A 130 24.27 18.37 20.99
C LYS A 130 23.04 19.15 20.53
N ASP A 131 23.08 20.48 20.66
CA ASP A 131 22.03 21.40 20.19
C ASP A 131 22.06 21.52 18.66
N ILE A 132 21.60 20.46 17.98
CA ILE A 132 21.47 20.39 16.52
C ILE A 132 20.00 20.55 16.16
N TYR A 133 19.74 21.51 15.28
CA TYR A 133 18.40 21.84 14.83
C TYR A 133 17.83 20.76 13.91
N ILE A 134 16.58 20.35 14.18
CA ILE A 134 15.80 19.42 13.36
C ILE A 134 14.58 20.17 12.82
N GLY A 135 14.72 20.71 11.62
CA GLY A 135 13.66 21.43 10.93
C GLY A 135 12.75 20.53 10.10
N ASP A 136 11.61 21.08 9.70
CA ASP A 136 10.68 20.50 8.72
C ASP A 136 11.35 19.98 7.45
N GLU A 137 12.26 20.73 6.84
CA GLU A 137 12.97 20.34 5.61
C GLU A 137 13.73 19.02 5.79
N PHE A 138 14.35 18.80 6.96
CA PHE A 138 15.03 17.55 7.27
C PHE A 138 14.04 16.40 7.37
N VAL A 139 12.92 16.60 8.07
CA VAL A 139 11.91 15.56 8.30
C VAL A 139 11.21 15.19 7.00
N GLU A 140 10.87 16.16 6.16
CA GLU A 140 10.33 15.91 4.81
C GLU A 140 11.37 15.20 3.91
N SER A 141 12.64 15.61 3.97
CA SER A 141 13.70 14.89 3.25
C SER A 141 13.84 13.45 3.73
N LEU A 142 13.75 13.23 5.05
CA LEU A 142 13.80 11.90 5.64
C LEU A 142 12.62 11.03 5.17
N HIS A 143 11.42 11.61 5.13
CA HIS A 143 10.21 10.94 4.63
C HIS A 143 10.38 10.51 3.17
N ASP A 144 10.81 11.43 2.28
CA ASP A 144 11.00 11.13 0.87
C ASP A 144 12.06 10.04 0.64
N THR A 145 13.18 10.12 1.36
CA THR A 145 14.27 9.18 1.17
C THR A 145 13.93 7.78 1.73
N LEU A 146 13.20 7.70 2.85
CA LEU A 146 12.64 6.44 3.37
C LEU A 146 11.71 5.78 2.35
N LYS A 147 10.85 6.58 1.71
CA LYS A 147 9.91 6.11 0.68
C LYS A 147 10.61 5.57 -0.56
N ILE A 148 11.68 6.22 -1.01
CA ILE A 148 12.49 5.74 -2.15
C ILE A 148 13.15 4.40 -1.81
N ARG A 149 13.82 4.31 -0.65
CA ARG A 149 14.51 3.09 -0.19
C ARG A 149 13.54 1.92 -0.04
N ASP A 150 12.40 2.16 0.62
CA ASP A 150 11.38 1.14 0.88
C ASP A 150 10.74 0.63 -0.42
N LYS A 151 10.48 1.55 -1.36
CA LYS A 151 9.95 1.21 -2.68
C LYS A 151 10.87 0.23 -3.41
N PHE A 152 12.14 0.57 -3.58
CA PHE A 152 13.06 -0.26 -4.37
C PHE A 152 13.39 -1.59 -3.69
N LEU A 153 13.41 -1.65 -2.35
CA LEU A 153 13.48 -2.93 -1.64
C LEU A 153 12.25 -3.80 -1.93
N SER A 154 11.06 -3.21 -1.95
CA SER A 154 9.81 -3.94 -2.23
C SER A 154 9.77 -4.47 -3.66
N GLU A 155 10.23 -3.67 -4.64
CA GLU A 155 10.36 -4.10 -6.03
C GLU A 155 11.32 -5.29 -6.14
N LEU A 156 12.52 -5.21 -5.53
CA LEU A 156 13.48 -6.33 -5.56
C LEU A 156 12.91 -7.60 -4.92
N ILE A 157 12.24 -7.48 -3.76
CA ILE A 157 11.59 -8.61 -3.09
C ILE A 157 10.53 -9.23 -4.01
N SER A 158 9.68 -8.41 -4.64
CA SER A 158 8.63 -8.88 -5.54
C SER A 158 9.22 -9.60 -6.76
N GLU A 159 10.26 -9.05 -7.38
CA GLU A 159 10.93 -9.64 -8.53
C GLU A 159 11.53 -11.01 -8.18
N VAL A 160 12.22 -11.11 -7.04
CA VAL A 160 12.80 -12.38 -6.55
C VAL A 160 11.73 -13.40 -6.16
N ASP A 161 10.65 -12.94 -5.53
CA ASP A 161 9.53 -13.82 -5.15
C ASP A 161 8.81 -14.38 -6.40
N GLU A 162 8.65 -13.57 -7.45
CA GLU A 162 8.09 -14.02 -8.74
C GLU A 162 9.00 -15.02 -9.45
N ILE A 163 10.32 -14.95 -9.27
CA ILE A 163 11.27 -15.95 -9.80
C ILE A 163 11.16 -17.28 -9.05
N LEU A 164 11.08 -17.22 -7.72
CA LEU A 164 11.00 -18.42 -6.86
C LEU A 164 9.61 -19.07 -6.85
N ASN A 165 8.58 -18.26 -7.00
CA ASN A 165 7.19 -18.64 -7.05
C ASN A 165 6.56 -18.04 -8.32
N PRO A 166 6.93 -18.57 -9.51
CA PRO A 166 6.31 -18.14 -10.76
C PRO A 166 4.80 -18.24 -10.62
N ARG A 167 4.11 -17.13 -10.82
CA ARG A 167 2.64 -17.14 -10.81
C ARG A 167 2.20 -18.12 -11.87
N GLU A 168 1.33 -19.06 -11.49
CA GLU A 168 0.68 -19.96 -12.45
C GLU A 168 0.03 -19.09 -13.53
N THR A 169 0.46 -19.28 -14.77
CA THR A 169 -0.17 -18.58 -15.89
C THR A 169 -1.60 -19.10 -16.05
N PHE A 170 -2.50 -18.25 -16.52
CA PHE A 170 -3.90 -18.63 -16.77
C PHE A 170 -4.01 -19.89 -17.64
N GLU A 171 -3.07 -20.09 -18.57
CA GLU A 171 -2.97 -21.26 -19.44
C GLU A 171 -2.56 -22.53 -18.67
N GLU A 172 -1.58 -22.45 -17.76
CA GLU A 172 -1.15 -23.56 -16.89
C GLU A 172 -2.26 -23.98 -15.91
N TRP A 173 -2.97 -22.99 -15.34
CA TRP A 173 -4.12 -23.24 -14.48
C TRP A 173 -5.29 -23.90 -15.24
N MET A 174 -5.59 -23.43 -16.45
CA MET A 174 -6.59 -24.02 -17.34
C MET A 174 -6.21 -25.45 -17.79
N ALA A 175 -4.92 -25.74 -17.97
CA ALA A 175 -4.43 -27.08 -18.29
C ALA A 175 -4.61 -28.05 -17.12
N LYS A 176 -4.38 -27.61 -15.88
CA LYS A 176 -4.61 -28.42 -14.67
C LYS A 176 -6.09 -28.72 -14.43
N GLN A 177 -6.98 -27.79 -14.75
CA GLN A 177 -8.44 -28.00 -14.67
C GLN A 177 -8.95 -29.03 -15.70
N LYS A 178 -8.26 -29.20 -16.83
CA LYS A 178 -8.64 -30.16 -17.88
C LYS A 178 -8.15 -31.58 -17.65
N ASN A 179 -7.31 -31.84 -16.64
CA ASN A 179 -6.77 -33.19 -16.40
C ASN A 179 -6.72 -33.54 -14.90
N PRO A 180 -7.87 -33.79 -14.25
CA PRO A 180 -7.89 -34.36 -12.92
C PRO A 180 -7.71 -35.88 -13.02
N GLN A 181 -6.46 -36.33 -13.16
CA GLN A 181 -6.09 -37.71 -12.82
C GLN A 181 -4.94 -37.70 -11.81
N GLN A 182 -5.35 -37.99 -10.57
CA GLN A 182 -4.63 -38.65 -9.48
C GLN A 182 -3.13 -38.37 -9.34
N THR A 183 -2.78 -37.81 -8.19
CA THR A 183 -1.66 -38.37 -7.42
C THR A 183 -1.93 -38.20 -5.94
N ASP A 184 -2.06 -39.36 -5.30
CA ASP A 184 -2.22 -39.56 -3.87
C ASP A 184 -0.93 -39.24 -3.09
N GLU A 185 -1.16 -38.91 -1.82
CA GLU A 185 -0.29 -39.08 -0.64
C GLU A 185 1.04 -38.32 -0.52
N ALA A 186 1.07 -37.40 0.46
CA ALA A 186 1.96 -37.52 1.61
C ALA A 186 1.48 -36.63 2.78
N THR A 187 1.12 -37.29 3.87
CA THR A 187 0.66 -36.76 5.15
C THR A 187 1.79 -36.01 5.88
N ALA A 188 1.55 -34.76 6.27
CA ALA A 188 2.27 -34.10 7.36
C ALA A 188 1.25 -33.32 8.21
N GLU A 189 1.14 -33.71 9.47
CA GLU A 189 0.19 -33.17 10.44
C GLU A 189 0.38 -31.66 10.61
N GLN A 190 -0.72 -30.91 10.46
CA GLN A 190 -0.81 -29.50 10.84
C GLN A 190 -1.91 -29.32 11.91
N PRO A 191 -1.72 -28.38 12.85
CA PRO A 191 -2.59 -28.15 14.01
C PRO A 191 -4.03 -27.78 13.60
N PRO A 192 -5.02 -27.92 14.50
CA PRO A 192 -6.42 -28.13 14.13
C PRO A 192 -6.97 -27.01 13.25
N LYS A 193 -7.26 -27.37 11.99
CA LYS A 193 -7.94 -26.51 11.03
C LYS A 193 -9.37 -26.27 11.50
N ILE A 194 -9.69 -24.98 11.65
CA ILE A 194 -11.06 -24.46 11.67
C ILE A 194 -11.81 -25.08 10.48
N PRO A 195 -13.04 -25.60 10.67
CA PRO A 195 -13.72 -26.42 9.66
C PRO A 195 -13.83 -25.70 8.32
N TYR A 196 -13.29 -26.37 7.30
CA TYR A 196 -13.37 -26.00 5.90
C TYR A 196 -14.83 -25.95 5.45
N ASN A 197 -15.30 -24.76 5.08
CA ASN A 197 -16.60 -24.54 4.45
C ASN A 197 -16.39 -24.50 2.92
N PRO A 198 -17.02 -25.38 2.13
CA PRO A 198 -16.88 -25.40 0.66
C PRO A 198 -17.42 -24.16 -0.06
N ASP A 199 -18.09 -23.25 0.66
CA ASP A 199 -18.48 -21.90 0.18
C ASP A 199 -17.45 -20.80 0.48
N ALA A 200 -16.35 -21.12 1.18
CA ALA A 200 -15.35 -20.12 1.58
C ALA A 200 -14.65 -19.53 0.36
N GLY A 201 -14.77 -18.22 0.17
CA GLY A 201 -14.11 -17.50 -0.93
C GLY A 201 -14.99 -16.52 -1.70
N ARG A 202 -16.31 -16.49 -1.44
CA ARG A 202 -17.24 -15.58 -2.11
C ARG A 202 -17.85 -14.56 -1.15
N PRO A 203 -17.92 -13.27 -1.51
CA PRO A 203 -18.57 -12.26 -0.69
C PRO A 203 -20.08 -12.52 -0.60
N LYS A 204 -20.58 -12.80 0.61
CA LYS A 204 -22.01 -12.89 0.94
C LYS A 204 -22.47 -11.58 1.56
N PHE A 205 -23.42 -10.92 0.90
CA PHE A 205 -23.96 -9.63 1.34
C PHE A 205 -25.08 -9.84 2.34
N ASN A 206 -25.16 -8.99 3.36
CA ASN A 206 -26.25 -9.04 4.34
C ASN A 206 -27.57 -8.58 3.69
N HIS A 207 -28.54 -9.49 3.57
CA HIS A 207 -29.81 -9.26 2.89
C HIS A 207 -30.60 -8.05 3.42
N GLN A 208 -30.39 -7.65 4.69
CA GLN A 208 -31.08 -6.49 5.27
C GLN A 208 -30.64 -5.16 4.67
N TYR A 209 -29.41 -5.07 4.15
CA TYR A 209 -28.80 -3.82 3.67
C TYR A 209 -28.51 -3.83 2.17
N VAL A 210 -28.76 -4.96 1.49
CA VAL A 210 -28.53 -5.13 0.05
C VAL A 210 -29.38 -4.15 -0.76
N ASP A 211 -30.65 -3.99 -0.42
CA ASP A 211 -31.56 -3.10 -1.17
C ASP A 211 -31.14 -1.62 -1.03
N ASP A 212 -30.79 -1.19 0.18
CA ASP A 212 -30.28 0.15 0.45
C ASP A 212 -28.97 0.42 -0.30
N PHE A 213 -28.04 -0.54 -0.28
CA PHE A 213 -26.78 -0.45 -1.03
C PHE A 213 -27.01 -0.35 -2.54
N LEU A 214 -27.86 -1.22 -3.11
CA LEU A 214 -28.21 -1.20 -4.52
C LEU A 214 -28.86 0.13 -4.92
N GLN A 215 -29.73 0.68 -4.08
CA GLN A 215 -30.35 1.98 -4.34
C GLN A 215 -29.31 3.11 -4.41
N LEU A 216 -28.30 3.09 -3.52
CA LEU A 216 -27.24 4.11 -3.47
C LEU A 216 -26.33 4.08 -4.71
N ILE A 217 -26.02 2.90 -5.22
CA ILE A 217 -25.12 2.76 -6.36
C ILE A 217 -25.86 2.77 -7.72
N ARG A 218 -27.19 2.72 -7.74
CA ARG A 218 -28.01 2.65 -8.96
C ARG A 218 -27.66 3.70 -10.00
N THR A 219 -27.38 4.93 -9.58
CA THR A 219 -27.05 6.05 -10.48
C THR A 219 -25.70 5.89 -11.18
N TYR A 220 -24.87 4.93 -10.75
CA TYR A 220 -23.55 4.66 -11.31
C TYR A 220 -23.54 3.49 -12.31
N PHE A 221 -24.67 2.87 -12.60
CA PHE A 221 -24.75 1.79 -13.59
C PHE A 221 -25.81 2.12 -14.64
N SER A 222 -25.64 1.60 -15.86
CA SER A 222 -26.76 1.57 -16.83
C SER A 222 -27.85 0.61 -16.32
N GLU A 223 -29.07 0.76 -16.81
CA GLU A 223 -30.19 -0.08 -16.38
C GLU A 223 -29.92 -1.58 -16.61
N GLU A 224 -29.27 -1.91 -17.73
CA GLU A 224 -28.86 -3.27 -18.07
C GLU A 224 -27.82 -3.83 -17.09
N HIS A 225 -26.73 -3.10 -16.83
CA HIS A 225 -25.70 -3.54 -15.89
C HIS A 225 -26.20 -3.53 -14.45
N PHE A 226 -27.13 -2.64 -14.09
CA PHE A 226 -27.72 -2.59 -12.76
C PHE A 226 -28.58 -3.83 -12.48
N ASN A 227 -29.35 -4.30 -13.45
CA ASN A 227 -30.15 -5.51 -13.30
C ASN A 227 -29.25 -6.75 -13.10
N GLN A 228 -28.16 -6.85 -13.86
CA GLN A 228 -27.17 -7.92 -13.70
C GLN A 228 -26.43 -7.84 -12.36
N LEU A 229 -26.12 -6.63 -11.88
CA LEU A 229 -25.52 -6.40 -10.56
C LEU A 229 -26.45 -6.86 -9.43
N ALA A 230 -27.74 -6.53 -9.52
CA ALA A 230 -28.72 -6.95 -8.53
C ALA A 230 -28.84 -8.47 -8.47
N ALA A 231 -28.83 -9.15 -9.63
CA ALA A 231 -28.84 -10.62 -9.71
C ALA A 231 -27.56 -11.24 -9.13
N LEU A 232 -26.39 -10.67 -9.43
CA LEU A 232 -25.10 -11.10 -8.88
C LEU A 232 -25.07 -10.98 -7.35
N ILE A 233 -25.58 -9.89 -6.78
CA ILE A 233 -25.52 -9.65 -5.32
C ILE A 233 -26.60 -10.44 -4.58
N LYS A 234 -27.81 -10.60 -5.13
CA LYS A 234 -28.94 -11.25 -4.45
C LYS A 234 -29.02 -12.75 -4.66
N ALA A 235 -28.64 -13.23 -5.85
CA ALA A 235 -28.84 -14.61 -6.28
C ALA A 235 -27.54 -15.32 -6.67
N ASP A 236 -26.38 -14.65 -6.55
CA ASP A 236 -25.06 -15.15 -7.00
C ASP A 236 -25.04 -15.53 -8.49
N GLU A 237 -25.93 -14.93 -9.29
CA GLU A 237 -26.01 -15.16 -10.72
C GLU A 237 -24.83 -14.51 -11.44
N GLN A 238 -24.11 -15.29 -12.24
CA GLN A 238 -22.97 -14.77 -12.99
C GLN A 238 -23.46 -13.85 -14.11
N PRO A 239 -22.97 -12.59 -14.19
CA PRO A 239 -23.38 -11.68 -15.25
C PRO A 239 -22.84 -12.15 -16.60
N ALA A 240 -23.56 -11.81 -17.67
CA ALA A 240 -23.17 -12.20 -19.04
C ALA A 240 -21.88 -11.50 -19.50
N SER A 241 -21.58 -10.35 -18.92
CA SER A 241 -20.37 -9.57 -19.14
C SER A 241 -19.97 -8.81 -17.86
N GLN A 242 -18.74 -8.29 -17.82
CA GLN A 242 -18.31 -7.49 -16.67
C GLN A 242 -19.14 -6.22 -16.53
N LEU A 243 -19.43 -5.84 -15.29
CA LEU A 243 -20.32 -4.74 -14.94
C LEU A 243 -19.55 -3.42 -14.95
N ILE A 244 -20.00 -2.47 -15.76
CA ILE A 244 -19.31 -1.18 -15.91
C ILE A 244 -19.84 -0.18 -14.88
N PHE A 245 -18.97 0.21 -13.96
CA PHE A 245 -19.23 1.27 -12.99
C PHE A 245 -18.91 2.66 -13.57
N ASN A 246 -19.90 3.53 -13.67
CA ASN A 246 -19.77 4.89 -14.18
C ASN A 246 -19.28 5.87 -13.10
N GLY A 247 -18.02 5.70 -12.69
CA GLY A 247 -17.36 6.58 -11.76
C GLY A 247 -15.90 6.18 -11.52
N ASN A 248 -15.19 7.01 -10.75
CA ASN A 248 -13.79 6.75 -10.43
C ASN A 248 -13.62 5.38 -9.73
N SER A 249 -12.60 4.62 -10.15
CA SER A 249 -12.29 3.28 -9.65
C SER A 249 -12.22 3.19 -8.12
N ASN A 250 -11.70 4.22 -7.46
CA ASN A 250 -11.57 4.22 -6.01
C ASN A 250 -12.91 4.24 -5.26
N LYS A 251 -14.01 4.68 -5.89
CA LYS A 251 -15.30 4.84 -5.22
C LYS A 251 -16.01 3.53 -4.97
N LEU A 252 -16.04 2.66 -5.99
CA LEU A 252 -16.70 1.36 -5.86
C LEU A 252 -15.89 0.42 -4.96
N ALA A 253 -14.56 0.39 -5.13
CA ALA A 253 -13.68 -0.41 -4.29
C ALA A 253 -13.76 0.01 -2.81
N ASP A 254 -13.82 1.31 -2.54
CA ASP A 254 -14.01 1.84 -1.19
C ASP A 254 -15.39 1.51 -0.61
N ALA A 255 -16.46 1.53 -1.42
CA ALA A 255 -17.78 1.09 -0.98
C ALA A 255 -17.78 -0.39 -0.54
N PHE A 256 -17.16 -1.28 -1.31
CA PHE A 256 -17.02 -2.69 -0.92
C PHE A 256 -16.14 -2.88 0.31
N LYS A 257 -15.05 -2.12 0.42
CA LYS A 257 -14.22 -2.10 1.64
C LYS A 257 -15.03 -1.74 2.88
N GLN A 258 -15.80 -0.65 2.83
CA GLN A 258 -16.59 -0.19 3.98
C GLN A 258 -17.66 -1.21 4.37
N LEU A 259 -18.32 -1.84 3.38
CA LEU A 259 -19.27 -2.93 3.66
C LEU A 259 -18.58 -4.14 4.32
N TYR A 260 -17.39 -4.51 3.85
CA TYR A 260 -16.59 -5.58 4.43
C TYR A 260 -16.17 -5.28 5.88
N GLU A 261 -15.64 -4.07 6.13
CA GLU A 261 -15.18 -3.66 7.47
C GLU A 261 -16.32 -3.53 8.47
N ALA A 262 -17.53 -3.23 7.99
CA ALA A 262 -18.73 -3.22 8.81
C ALA A 262 -19.38 -4.60 9.00
N ASN A 263 -18.75 -5.69 8.52
CA ASN A 263 -19.30 -7.05 8.50
C ASN A 263 -20.64 -7.19 7.76
N LEU A 264 -20.89 -6.31 6.78
CA LEU A 264 -22.03 -6.39 5.86
C LEU A 264 -21.74 -7.29 4.66
N ILE A 265 -20.45 -7.53 4.38
CA ILE A 265 -19.98 -8.58 3.49
C ILE A 265 -19.20 -9.59 4.34
N VAL A 266 -19.57 -10.86 4.24
CA VAL A 266 -18.93 -11.97 4.98
C VAL A 266 -18.64 -13.15 4.05
N GLY A 267 -17.90 -14.16 4.52
CA GLY A 267 -17.67 -15.38 3.72
C GLY A 267 -16.48 -15.33 2.75
N CYS A 268 -15.77 -14.20 2.71
CA CYS A 268 -14.50 -14.05 2.00
C CYS A 268 -13.49 -13.27 2.88
N ASN A 269 -12.21 -13.37 2.56
CA ASN A 269 -11.17 -12.46 3.08
C ASN A 269 -10.96 -11.26 2.13
N LYS A 270 -10.12 -10.29 2.53
CA LYS A 270 -9.86 -9.07 1.72
C LYS A 270 -9.31 -9.40 0.31
N ALA A 271 -8.41 -10.38 0.19
CA ALA A 271 -7.83 -10.78 -1.09
C ALA A 271 -8.86 -11.47 -2.00
N GLU A 272 -9.78 -12.24 -1.43
CA GLU A 272 -10.89 -12.85 -2.16
C GLU A 272 -11.91 -11.81 -2.61
N LEU A 273 -12.18 -10.80 -1.78
CA LEU A 273 -13.01 -9.65 -2.16
C LEU A 273 -12.37 -8.88 -3.32
N GLU A 274 -11.05 -8.65 -3.30
CA GLU A 274 -10.31 -8.02 -4.39
C GLU A 274 -10.44 -8.83 -5.70
N LYS A 275 -10.24 -10.15 -5.64
CA LYS A 275 -10.40 -11.05 -6.80
C LYS A 275 -11.83 -11.04 -7.34
N TRP A 276 -12.82 -11.02 -6.45
CA TRP A 276 -14.22 -10.94 -6.85
C TRP A 276 -14.53 -9.63 -7.57
N ILE A 277 -14.00 -8.50 -7.08
CA ILE A 277 -14.15 -7.20 -7.74
C ILE A 277 -13.48 -7.19 -9.12
N LEU A 278 -12.25 -7.71 -9.23
CA LEU A 278 -11.53 -7.83 -10.51
C LEU A 278 -12.30 -8.65 -11.55
N LYS A 279 -12.90 -9.75 -11.11
CA LYS A 279 -13.64 -10.66 -11.99
C LYS A 279 -14.90 -10.01 -12.54
N HIS A 280 -15.62 -9.26 -11.70
CA HIS A 280 -17.00 -8.84 -12.01
C HIS A 280 -17.16 -7.39 -12.44
N PHE A 281 -16.19 -6.51 -12.20
CA PHE A 281 -16.36 -5.07 -12.39
C PHE A 281 -15.29 -4.44 -13.26
N LEU A 282 -15.73 -3.48 -14.06
CA LEU A 282 -14.92 -2.48 -14.75
C LEU A 282 -15.28 -1.09 -14.24
N TYR A 283 -14.45 -0.09 -14.50
CA TYR A 283 -14.79 1.30 -14.19
C TYR A 283 -14.64 2.21 -15.40
N SER A 284 -15.53 3.18 -15.53
CA SER A 284 -15.48 4.20 -16.55
C SER A 284 -15.08 5.55 -15.96
N ASN A 285 -14.07 6.18 -16.57
CA ASN A 285 -13.68 7.56 -16.27
C ASN A 285 -13.91 8.42 -17.53
N GLY A 286 -15.10 9.04 -17.62
CA GLY A 286 -15.55 9.68 -18.84
C GLY A 286 -16.00 8.64 -19.88
N ASP A 287 -15.44 8.70 -21.08
CA ASP A 287 -15.79 7.80 -22.20
C ASP A 287 -14.89 6.55 -22.27
N LYS A 288 -13.94 6.39 -21.34
CA LYS A 288 -13.00 5.26 -21.33
C LYS A 288 -13.35 4.26 -20.23
N VAL A 289 -13.64 3.03 -20.65
CA VAL A 289 -13.76 1.87 -19.77
C VAL A 289 -12.37 1.32 -19.48
N ASN A 290 -12.07 1.08 -18.21
CA ASN A 290 -10.77 0.61 -17.73
C ASN A 290 -10.97 -0.59 -16.80
N GLU A 291 -9.97 -1.46 -16.77
CA GLU A 291 -9.87 -2.59 -15.87
C GLU A 291 -9.24 -2.17 -14.53
N TYR A 292 -9.67 -2.81 -13.46
CA TYR A 292 -8.98 -2.72 -12.19
C TYR A 292 -7.67 -3.50 -12.25
N SER A 293 -6.59 -2.98 -11.65
CA SER A 293 -5.38 -3.75 -11.42
C SER A 293 -5.35 -4.28 -9.98
N GLU A 294 -4.76 -5.47 -9.78
CA GLU A 294 -4.61 -6.10 -8.46
C GLU A 294 -3.95 -5.15 -7.45
N GLY A 295 -2.83 -4.52 -7.84
CA GLY A 295 -2.13 -3.57 -6.99
C GLY A 295 -2.96 -2.33 -6.64
N TRP A 296 -3.87 -1.90 -7.52
CA TRP A 296 -4.75 -0.76 -7.25
C TRP A 296 -5.88 -1.09 -6.27
N LEU A 297 -6.50 -2.27 -6.40
CA LEU A 297 -7.52 -2.70 -5.45
C LEU A 297 -6.94 -3.03 -4.08
N SER A 298 -5.77 -3.67 -4.03
CA SER A 298 -5.04 -3.92 -2.79
C SER A 298 -4.62 -2.61 -2.10
N ALA A 299 -4.28 -1.57 -2.87
CA ALA A 299 -4.00 -0.23 -2.36
C ALA A 299 -5.20 0.40 -1.62
N ILE A 300 -6.43 0.04 -2.01
CA ILE A 300 -7.67 0.59 -1.48
C ILE A 300 -8.23 -0.29 -0.35
N ILE A 301 -8.38 -1.59 -0.60
CA ILE A 301 -9.12 -2.54 0.26
C ILE A 301 -8.24 -3.08 1.40
N SER A 302 -6.98 -3.42 1.10
CA SER A 302 -6.09 -4.14 2.04
C SER A 302 -5.07 -3.25 2.76
N SER A 303 -4.55 -2.22 2.10
CA SER A 303 -3.40 -1.46 2.63
C SER A 303 -3.69 -0.01 3.02
N ASP A 304 -4.91 0.49 2.75
CA ASP A 304 -5.35 1.86 3.07
C ASP A 304 -4.47 2.98 2.50
N THR A 305 -3.54 2.64 1.60
CA THR A 305 -2.58 3.55 1.00
C THR A 305 -3.23 4.51 -0.01
N LYS A 306 -4.46 4.22 -0.45
CA LYS A 306 -5.27 5.06 -1.35
C LYS A 306 -6.64 5.37 -0.73
N VAL A 307 -6.67 6.37 0.14
CA VAL A 307 -7.91 6.86 0.76
C VAL A 307 -8.86 7.45 -0.28
N CYS A 308 -10.11 7.00 -0.28
CA CYS A 308 -11.17 7.57 -1.11
C CYS A 308 -11.63 8.91 -0.53
N LYS A 309 -11.25 10.03 -1.18
CA LYS A 309 -11.66 11.38 -0.76
C LYS A 309 -13.13 11.72 -1.04
N SER A 310 -13.85 10.87 -1.76
CA SER A 310 -15.24 11.12 -2.15
C SER A 310 -16.00 9.80 -2.26
N PRO A 311 -16.22 9.11 -1.12
CA PRO A 311 -16.86 7.81 -1.11
C PRO A 311 -18.32 7.89 -1.56
N ILE A 312 -18.88 6.78 -2.02
CA ILE A 312 -20.29 6.71 -2.46
C ILE A 312 -21.23 6.67 -1.25
N LEU A 313 -20.78 5.98 -0.21
CA LEU A 313 -21.49 5.75 1.02
C LEU A 313 -20.53 5.87 2.19
N GLU A 314 -21.08 6.10 3.36
CA GLU A 314 -20.40 5.98 4.64
C GLU A 314 -21.18 4.96 5.48
N VAL A 315 -20.52 3.89 5.96
CA VAL A 315 -21.14 2.98 6.93
C VAL A 315 -20.92 3.54 8.32
N ARG A 316 -22.00 3.98 8.97
CA ARG A 316 -21.96 4.46 10.36
C ARG A 316 -22.55 3.42 11.29
N ILE A 317 -22.01 3.34 12.52
CA ILE A 317 -22.51 2.43 13.54
C ILE A 317 -23.18 3.28 14.62
N LYS A 318 -24.49 3.05 14.86
CA LYS A 318 -25.23 3.64 15.96
C LYS A 318 -25.87 2.50 16.75
N ASP A 319 -25.66 2.49 18.06
CA ASP A 319 -26.18 1.45 18.97
C ASP A 319 -25.82 0.01 18.53
N LYS A 320 -24.60 -0.20 18.00
CA LYS A 320 -24.09 -1.47 17.43
C LYS A 320 -24.83 -1.97 16.18
N VAL A 321 -25.67 -1.15 15.56
CA VAL A 321 -26.33 -1.44 14.30
C VAL A 321 -25.67 -0.59 13.19
N PRO A 322 -25.16 -1.20 12.11
CA PRO A 322 -24.65 -0.46 10.96
C PRO A 322 -25.80 0.18 10.18
N PHE A 323 -25.62 1.41 9.68
CA PHE A 323 -26.55 2.06 8.76
C PHE A 323 -25.77 2.76 7.63
N LEU A 324 -26.31 2.64 6.40
CA LEU A 324 -25.72 3.20 5.19
C LEU A 324 -26.14 4.66 5.02
N VAL A 325 -25.17 5.57 4.95
CA VAL A 325 -25.43 6.99 4.72
C VAL A 325 -24.90 7.39 3.34
N PRO A 326 -25.72 7.97 2.44
CA PRO A 326 -25.22 8.57 1.21
C PRO A 326 -24.31 9.76 1.53
N THR A 327 -23.11 9.79 0.94
CA THR A 327 -22.24 10.96 1.01
C THR A 327 -22.72 12.02 0.02
N VAL A 328 -23.48 13.00 0.52
CA VAL A 328 -24.04 14.08 -0.30
C VAL A 328 -22.92 14.96 -0.87
N ARG A 329 -22.85 15.09 -2.20
CA ARG A 329 -22.05 16.14 -2.85
C ARG A 329 -22.57 17.51 -2.41
N ASN A 330 -21.78 18.27 -1.64
CA ASN A 330 -21.99 19.71 -1.54
C ASN A 330 -21.79 20.33 -2.93
N LYS A 331 -22.90 20.65 -3.62
CA LYS A 331 -22.90 21.60 -4.74
C LYS A 331 -22.56 23.00 -4.18
N LYS A 332 -21.28 23.34 -4.07
CA LYS A 332 -20.75 24.71 -4.15
C LYS A 332 -19.92 24.75 -5.45
N ASN A 333 -20.13 25.56 -6.48
CA ASN A 333 -21.01 26.69 -6.73
C ASN A 333 -21.52 26.57 -8.18
N SER A 334 -22.83 26.63 -8.39
CA SER A 334 -23.42 27.07 -9.64
C SER A 334 -24.45 28.12 -9.25
N LYS A 335 -23.95 29.35 -9.07
CA LYS A 335 -24.75 30.57 -9.10
C LYS A 335 -23.83 31.70 -9.56
N TYR A 336 -24.19 32.24 -10.72
CA TYR A 336 -23.66 33.40 -11.45
C TYR A 336 -22.32 33.21 -12.16
#